data_AF-A0A949ZF61-F1
#
_entry.id   AF-A0A949ZF61-F1
#
_cell.length_a   1.000
_cell.length_b   1.000
_cell.length_c   1.000
_cell.angle_alpha   90.00
_cell.angle_beta   90.00
_cell.angle_gamma   90.00
#
_symmetry.space_group_name_H-M   'P 1'
#
loop_
_entity.id
_entity.type
_entity.pdbx_description
1 polymer ?
#
loop_
_entity_poly.entity_id
_entity_poly.type
_entity_poly.pdbx_seq_one_letter_code
_entity_poly.pdbx_strand_id
1 'polypeptide(L)'
;MNLSLTDLRRLPLASALIGGDGEVIASTPEWRGTGPGAAAYPVRSSHLVVCVEPAAPRCTELLRLLLDELNGAAASLPKPQSLVVRMLATSLQLVCGRVVVDADVATAEQVLHTARLAIEARTGLHVNVEPSAAFAVRGGDAAALVLVQLAANAERHSAAREVTLASGRDALSVSWRGDTAGRYTTARRHDDRARWGMGFARIAADSIAAVVHAPHPGDNGWLSAMLELHVGRLSLPLAVARNHRIHRATRAWDEETGALPGTPISALPGGIEACAAAMRMPEALVRHNGLTARAMDSETFLAVPPDDVADRARDVIDGLTHEWALVDNVAEPRRSRINALAQLLGFVLGAPIQRVPAAAWSQRMRELAQPFALRMPIPEFAGLGATDPAVCALLAAEAGETFETDGESLWLRLRGSGVVDPVALPLLGDGTGLVRLG
;
A
#
# COMPACT_ATOMS: atom_id res chain seq x y z
N MET A 1 15.84 -0.67 -20.92
CA MET A 1 16.75 0.42 -20.49
C MET A 1 17.53 -0.05 -19.26
N ASN A 2 18.85 0.11 -19.26
CA ASN A 2 19.68 -0.11 -18.06
C ASN A 2 20.07 1.27 -17.50
N LEU A 3 19.84 1.49 -16.21
CA LEU A 3 20.18 2.75 -15.53
C LEU A 3 21.58 2.64 -14.94
N SER A 4 22.44 3.60 -15.28
CA SER A 4 23.70 3.83 -14.56
C SER A 4 23.44 4.56 -13.24
N LEU A 5 24.41 4.56 -12.32
CA LEU A 5 24.34 5.39 -11.10
C LEU A 5 24.20 6.89 -11.44
N THR A 6 24.76 7.33 -12.56
CA THR A 6 24.60 8.69 -13.07
C THR A 6 23.17 8.96 -13.54
N ASP A 7 22.54 8.01 -14.25
CA ASP A 7 21.13 8.14 -14.65
C ASP A 7 20.20 8.21 -13.43
N LEU A 8 20.51 7.48 -12.35
CA LEU A 8 19.69 7.47 -11.13
C LEU A 8 19.60 8.85 -10.46
N ARG A 9 20.71 9.60 -10.40
CA ARG A 9 20.71 10.97 -9.86
C ARG A 9 19.89 11.94 -10.73
N ARG A 10 19.63 11.57 -11.97
CA ARG A 10 18.91 12.36 -12.99
C ARG A 10 17.44 11.97 -13.13
N LEU A 11 16.96 11.00 -12.36
CA LEU A 11 15.55 10.59 -12.44
C LEU A 11 14.63 11.77 -12.18
N PRO A 12 13.50 11.89 -12.90
CA PRO A 12 12.55 12.98 -12.74
C PRO A 12 11.62 12.73 -11.54
N LEU A 13 12.13 12.12 -10.47
CA LEU A 13 11.36 11.59 -9.34
C LEU A 13 12.20 11.69 -8.07
N ALA A 14 11.58 12.03 -6.93
CA ALA A 14 12.24 11.94 -5.64
C ALA A 14 12.50 10.46 -5.32
N SER A 15 13.74 10.00 -5.48
CA SER A 15 14.07 8.59 -5.45
C SER A 15 15.45 8.28 -4.89
N ALA A 16 15.60 7.06 -4.38
CA ALA A 16 16.86 6.51 -3.93
C ALA A 16 17.00 5.05 -4.31
N LEU A 17 18.22 4.65 -4.71
CA LEU A 17 18.62 3.27 -4.79
C LEU A 17 19.13 2.82 -3.42
N ILE A 18 18.45 1.83 -2.84
CA ILE A 18 18.71 1.30 -1.50
C ILE A 18 19.32 -0.10 -1.64
N GLY A 19 20.42 -0.34 -0.93
CA GLY A 19 21.07 -1.65 -0.82
C GLY A 19 20.28 -2.66 0.01
N GLY A 20 20.72 -3.91 0.02
CA GLY A 20 20.06 -4.98 0.80
C GLY A 20 20.14 -4.81 2.32
N ASP A 21 21.08 -3.98 2.79
CA ASP A 21 21.25 -3.60 4.20
C ASP A 21 20.51 -2.30 4.58
N GLY A 22 19.81 -1.68 3.62
CA GLY A 22 19.14 -0.40 3.81
C GLY A 22 20.00 0.84 3.54
N GLU A 23 21.27 0.68 3.12
CA GLU A 23 22.14 1.81 2.77
C GLU A 23 21.63 2.54 1.52
N VAL A 24 21.65 3.88 1.53
CA VAL A 24 21.36 4.69 0.33
C VAL A 24 22.61 4.73 -0.56
N ILE A 25 22.58 3.99 -1.67
CA ILE A 25 23.68 3.90 -2.65
C ILE A 25 23.73 5.15 -3.53
N ALA A 26 22.56 5.64 -3.96
CA ALA A 26 22.42 6.85 -4.77
C ALA A 26 21.03 7.45 -4.57
N SER A 27 20.90 8.77 -4.65
CA SER A 27 19.61 9.45 -4.56
C SER A 27 19.54 10.68 -5.44
N THR A 28 18.31 11.08 -5.76
CA THR A 28 18.02 12.39 -6.36
C THR A 28 18.05 13.49 -5.28
N PRO A 29 18.31 14.77 -5.65
CA PRO A 29 18.32 15.88 -4.69
C PRO A 29 17.03 16.05 -3.87
N GLU A 30 15.89 15.63 -4.40
CA GLU A 30 14.56 15.71 -3.77
C GLU A 30 14.29 14.58 -2.78
N TRP A 31 15.17 13.57 -2.68
CA TRP A 31 14.98 12.47 -1.74
C TRP A 31 15.02 12.94 -0.29
N ARG A 32 14.05 12.52 0.52
CA ARG A 32 13.94 12.85 1.95
C ARG A 32 13.75 11.63 2.86
N GLY A 33 13.80 10.42 2.31
CA GLY A 33 13.52 9.18 3.03
C GLY A 33 12.29 8.45 2.51
N THR A 34 12.03 7.28 3.09
CA THR A 34 10.86 6.43 2.82
C THR A 34 9.67 6.82 3.70
N GLY A 35 8.46 6.43 3.29
CA GLY A 35 7.24 6.60 4.09
C GLY A 35 5.98 6.23 3.31
N PRO A 36 4.79 6.33 3.93
CA PRO A 36 3.52 6.27 3.21
C PRO A 36 3.54 7.23 2.02
N GLY A 37 3.27 6.77 0.81
CA GLY A 37 3.61 7.57 -0.38
C GLY A 37 4.60 6.89 -1.33
N ALA A 38 5.45 6.02 -0.80
CA ALA A 38 6.58 5.46 -1.54
C ALA A 38 6.22 4.17 -2.29
N ALA A 39 6.90 3.94 -3.41
CA ALA A 39 6.87 2.69 -4.17
C ALA A 39 8.28 2.13 -4.32
N ALA A 40 8.46 0.84 -4.04
CA ALA A 40 9.73 0.14 -4.19
C ALA A 40 9.72 -0.70 -5.47
N TYR A 41 10.80 -0.62 -6.24
CA TYR A 41 11.01 -1.37 -7.47
C TYR A 41 12.31 -2.18 -7.35
N PRO A 42 12.27 -3.52 -7.42
CA PRO A 42 13.48 -4.33 -7.36
C PRO A 42 14.40 -4.06 -8.54
N VAL A 43 15.68 -3.87 -8.26
CA VAL A 43 16.75 -3.68 -9.24
C VAL A 43 17.93 -4.56 -8.84
N ARG A 44 17.98 -5.78 -9.39
CA ARG A 44 18.98 -6.80 -9.05
C ARG A 44 18.96 -7.14 -7.55
N SER A 45 19.99 -6.77 -6.80
CA SER A 45 20.13 -6.98 -5.35
C SER A 45 19.86 -5.70 -4.53
N SER A 46 19.26 -4.69 -5.17
CA SER A 46 18.94 -3.39 -4.59
C SER A 46 17.49 -3.04 -4.94
N HIS A 47 16.98 -1.96 -4.36
CA HIS A 47 15.63 -1.48 -4.59
C HIS A 47 15.67 0.00 -4.95
N LEU A 48 15.04 0.38 -6.06
CA LEU A 48 14.77 1.77 -6.37
C LEU A 48 13.48 2.17 -5.67
N VAL A 49 13.56 3.06 -4.69
CA VAL A 49 12.40 3.60 -4.00
C VAL A 49 12.08 4.98 -4.55
N VAL A 50 10.81 5.20 -4.89
CA VAL A 50 10.28 6.44 -5.44
C VAL A 50 9.24 7.00 -4.49
N CYS A 51 9.38 8.25 -4.08
CA CYS A 51 8.40 8.98 -3.26
C CYS A 51 7.65 9.99 -4.12
N VAL A 52 6.31 9.99 -4.02
CA VAL A 52 5.47 11.00 -4.67
C VAL A 52 5.45 12.28 -3.82
N GLU A 53 5.32 12.14 -2.51
CA GLU A 53 5.49 13.23 -1.53
C GLU A 53 6.21 12.69 -0.28
N PRO A 54 7.02 13.52 0.42
CA PRO A 54 7.61 13.10 1.67
C PRO A 54 6.53 12.92 2.74
N ALA A 55 6.38 11.71 3.26
CA ALA A 55 5.45 11.45 4.35
C ALA A 55 5.86 12.23 5.61
N ALA A 56 4.87 12.70 6.37
CA ALA A 56 5.14 13.29 7.69
C ALA A 56 5.82 12.24 8.59
N PRO A 57 6.87 12.59 9.35
CA PRO A 57 7.60 11.62 10.21
C PRO A 57 6.70 10.80 11.14
N ARG A 58 5.56 11.39 11.55
CA ARG A 58 4.56 10.74 12.40
C ARG A 58 3.88 9.54 11.73
N CYS A 59 3.65 9.59 10.41
CA CYS A 59 3.05 8.47 9.69
C CYS A 59 3.97 7.26 9.67
N THR A 60 5.28 7.48 9.50
CA THR A 60 6.28 6.41 9.47
C THR A 60 6.33 5.64 10.79
N GLU A 61 6.21 6.35 11.92
CA GLU A 61 6.26 5.74 13.24
C GLU A 61 4.96 5.00 13.59
N LEU A 62 3.78 5.60 13.32
CA LEU A 62 2.49 4.91 13.49
C LEU A 62 2.41 3.64 12.63
N LEU A 63 2.88 3.70 11.40
CA LEU A 63 2.98 2.54 10.53
C LEU A 63 3.89 1.47 11.12
N ARG A 64 5.06 1.84 11.65
CA ARG A 64 5.98 0.89 12.29
C ARG A 64 5.28 0.16 13.43
N LEU A 65 4.64 0.90 14.33
CA LEU A 65 3.89 0.33 15.46
C LEU A 65 2.76 -0.58 14.98
N LEU A 66 2.01 -0.19 13.95
CA LEU A 66 0.92 -1.00 13.39
C LEU A 66 1.46 -2.32 12.81
N LEU A 67 2.55 -2.26 12.05
CA LEU A 67 3.19 -3.45 11.48
C LEU A 67 3.72 -4.39 12.57
N ASP A 68 4.31 -3.85 13.64
CA ASP A 68 4.80 -4.64 14.77
C ASP A 68 3.65 -5.38 15.47
N GLU A 69 2.49 -4.72 15.67
CA GLU A 69 1.30 -5.37 16.24
C GLU A 69 0.71 -6.43 15.32
N LEU A 70 0.63 -6.18 14.00
CA LEU A 70 0.15 -7.17 13.04
C LEU A 70 1.07 -8.40 12.97
N ASN A 71 2.38 -8.18 12.94
CA ASN A 71 3.36 -9.27 12.96
C ASN A 71 3.30 -10.07 14.26
N GLY A 72 3.15 -9.38 15.40
CA GLY A 72 2.91 -10.02 16.68
C GLY A 72 1.63 -10.85 16.66
N ALA A 73 0.52 -10.31 16.13
CA ALA A 73 -0.76 -11.01 16.04
C ALA A 73 -0.63 -12.28 15.21
N ALA A 74 -0.03 -12.17 14.03
CA ALA A 74 0.22 -13.31 13.16
C ALA A 74 1.02 -14.42 13.86
N ALA A 75 2.03 -14.07 14.68
CA ALA A 75 2.83 -15.07 15.41
C ALA A 75 2.04 -15.81 16.50
N SER A 76 0.96 -15.22 17.01
CA SER A 76 0.10 -15.83 18.04
C SER A 76 -1.08 -16.64 17.50
N LEU A 77 -1.34 -16.59 16.19
CA LEU A 77 -2.50 -17.21 15.57
C LEU A 77 -2.17 -18.59 14.97
N PRO A 78 -3.16 -19.50 14.88
CA PRO A 78 -3.07 -20.69 14.04
C PRO A 78 -2.68 -20.36 12.60
N LYS A 79 -1.95 -21.27 11.95
CA LYS A 79 -1.32 -21.04 10.64
C LYS A 79 -2.25 -20.41 9.57
N PRO A 80 -3.50 -20.87 9.35
CA PRO A 80 -4.37 -20.27 8.34
C PRO A 80 -4.68 -18.79 8.61
N GLN A 81 -4.96 -18.44 9.87
CA GLN A 81 -5.28 -17.07 10.29
C GLN A 81 -4.02 -16.20 10.30
N SER A 82 -2.89 -16.76 10.73
CA SER A 82 -1.58 -16.12 10.68
C SER A 82 -1.22 -15.65 9.27
N LEU A 83 -1.46 -16.48 8.25
CA LEU A 83 -1.18 -16.14 6.85
C LEU A 83 -2.01 -14.92 6.39
N VAL A 84 -3.30 -14.87 6.73
CA VAL A 84 -4.16 -13.75 6.37
C VAL A 84 -3.72 -12.45 7.03
N VAL A 85 -3.35 -12.48 8.31
CA VAL A 85 -2.81 -11.31 9.02
C VAL A 85 -1.45 -10.87 8.47
N ARG A 86 -0.59 -11.82 8.06
CA ARG A 86 0.68 -11.51 7.36
C ARG A 86 0.45 -10.83 6.01
N MET A 87 -0.55 -11.27 5.25
CA MET A 87 -0.92 -10.61 3.99
C MET A 87 -1.40 -9.17 4.22
N LEU A 88 -2.14 -8.92 5.30
CA LEU A 88 -2.51 -7.56 5.72
C LEU A 88 -1.27 -6.70 6.04
N ALA A 89 -0.34 -7.22 6.85
CA ALA A 89 0.92 -6.53 7.13
C ALA A 89 1.71 -6.24 5.85
N THR A 90 1.77 -7.21 4.93
CA THR A 90 2.41 -7.06 3.62
C THR A 90 1.73 -5.96 2.79
N SER A 91 0.39 -5.92 2.76
CA SER A 91 -0.34 -4.89 2.03
C SER A 91 -0.01 -3.47 2.50
N LEU A 92 0.13 -3.27 3.82
CA LEU A 92 0.56 -2.01 4.41
C LEU A 92 2.02 -1.66 4.08
N GLN A 93 2.91 -2.65 4.11
CA GLN A 93 4.32 -2.47 3.75
C GLN A 93 4.44 -1.98 2.30
N LEU A 94 3.68 -2.58 1.39
CA LEU A 94 3.67 -2.25 -0.03
C LEU A 94 3.24 -0.81 -0.31
N VAL A 95 2.16 -0.34 0.31
CA VAL A 95 1.68 1.06 0.15
C VAL A 95 2.56 2.07 0.89
N CYS A 96 3.59 1.62 1.59
CA CYS A 96 4.56 2.50 2.25
C CYS A 96 5.97 2.37 1.67
N GLY A 97 6.09 1.72 0.50
CA GLY A 97 7.35 1.52 -0.20
C GLY A 97 8.39 0.75 0.60
N ARG A 98 7.95 -0.08 1.57
CA ARG A 98 8.84 -0.98 2.29
C ARG A 98 9.11 -2.21 1.44
N VAL A 99 10.36 -2.67 1.48
CA VAL A 99 10.81 -3.84 0.72
C VAL A 99 10.23 -5.10 1.34
N VAL A 100 9.52 -5.89 0.54
CA VAL A 100 8.90 -7.18 0.96
C VAL A 100 9.62 -8.40 0.39
N VAL A 101 10.63 -8.20 -0.47
CA VAL A 101 11.15 -9.22 -1.39
C VAL A 101 12.27 -10.08 -0.78
N ASP A 102 13.04 -9.51 0.14
CA ASP A 102 14.25 -10.15 0.67
C ASP A 102 13.96 -11.06 1.87
N ALA A 103 12.80 -10.92 2.51
CA ALA A 103 12.41 -11.66 3.71
C ALA A 103 11.46 -12.84 3.45
N ASP A 104 10.82 -12.91 2.26
CA ASP A 104 9.72 -13.84 1.99
C ASP A 104 9.94 -14.59 0.67
N VAL A 105 10.54 -15.79 0.75
CA VAL A 105 10.65 -16.71 -0.38
C VAL A 105 9.68 -17.87 -0.15
N ALA A 106 8.69 -17.99 -1.01
CA ALA A 106 7.67 -19.04 -0.97
C ALA A 106 7.78 -19.95 -2.20
N THR A 107 7.15 -21.12 -2.17
CA THR A 107 6.89 -21.91 -3.38
C THR A 107 5.60 -21.45 -4.05
N ALA A 108 5.45 -21.65 -5.36
CA ALA A 108 4.20 -21.39 -6.06
C ALA A 108 2.99 -22.08 -5.38
N GLU A 109 3.16 -23.31 -4.89
CA GLU A 109 2.14 -24.03 -4.10
C GLU A 109 1.75 -23.28 -2.81
N GLN A 110 2.74 -22.77 -2.06
CA GLN A 110 2.49 -21.97 -0.86
C GLN A 110 1.76 -20.67 -1.19
N VAL A 111 2.09 -20.02 -2.31
CA VAL A 111 1.40 -18.82 -2.78
C VAL A 111 -0.05 -19.12 -3.14
N LEU A 112 -0.30 -20.18 -3.92
CA LEU A 112 -1.67 -20.59 -4.29
C LEU A 112 -2.49 -20.98 -3.06
N HIS A 113 -1.90 -21.69 -2.10
CA HIS A 113 -2.55 -22.05 -0.85
C HIS A 113 -2.92 -20.82 -0.01
N THR A 114 -2.01 -19.86 0.10
CA THR A 114 -2.22 -18.62 0.84
C THR A 114 -3.28 -17.75 0.16
N ALA A 115 -3.23 -17.62 -1.17
CA ALA A 115 -4.25 -16.93 -1.95
C ALA A 115 -5.63 -17.57 -1.79
N ARG A 116 -5.72 -18.91 -1.82
CA ARG A 116 -6.99 -19.63 -1.60
C ARG A 116 -7.63 -19.26 -0.26
N LEU A 117 -6.87 -19.36 0.83
CA LEU A 117 -7.36 -19.02 2.17
C LEU A 117 -7.84 -17.57 2.26
N ALA A 118 -7.09 -16.64 1.67
CA ALA A 118 -7.44 -15.22 1.70
C ALA A 118 -8.64 -14.88 0.81
N ILE A 119 -8.81 -15.54 -0.34
CA ILE A 119 -9.99 -15.38 -1.21
C ILE A 119 -11.23 -15.90 -0.48
N GLU A 120 -11.17 -17.11 0.10
CA GLU A 120 -12.28 -17.71 0.84
C GLU A 120 -12.68 -16.88 2.08
N ALA A 121 -11.73 -16.19 2.71
CA ALA A 121 -12.00 -15.32 3.85
C ALA A 121 -12.66 -13.98 3.47
N ARG A 122 -12.54 -13.54 2.20
CA ARG A 122 -12.91 -12.18 1.76
C ARG A 122 -14.04 -12.12 0.74
N THR A 123 -14.34 -13.24 0.09
CA THR A 123 -15.26 -13.32 -1.04
C THR A 123 -16.25 -14.46 -0.85
N GLY A 124 -17.33 -14.47 -1.62
CA GLY A 124 -18.26 -15.60 -1.70
C GLY A 124 -17.85 -16.65 -2.74
N LEU A 125 -16.60 -16.62 -3.22
CA LEU A 125 -16.13 -17.49 -4.31
C LEU A 125 -15.81 -18.90 -3.83
N HIS A 126 -16.18 -19.89 -4.65
CA HIS A 126 -15.59 -21.23 -4.57
C HIS A 126 -14.21 -21.23 -5.25
N VAL A 127 -13.18 -21.67 -4.54
CA VAL A 127 -11.80 -21.62 -5.05
C VAL A 127 -11.27 -23.02 -5.34
N ASN A 128 -11.01 -23.30 -6.61
CA ASN A 128 -10.31 -24.50 -7.06
C ASN A 128 -8.81 -24.20 -7.18
N VAL A 129 -7.95 -25.18 -6.85
CA VAL A 129 -6.49 -25.09 -7.04
C VAL A 129 -6.02 -26.26 -7.89
N GLU A 130 -5.43 -25.97 -9.03
CA GLU A 130 -4.82 -26.98 -9.91
C GLU A 130 -3.45 -27.42 -9.38
N PRO A 131 -2.97 -28.62 -9.77
CA PRO A 131 -1.62 -29.06 -9.45
C PRO A 131 -0.56 -28.02 -9.83
N SER A 132 0.30 -27.66 -8.89
CA SER A 132 1.27 -26.59 -9.07
C SER A 132 2.59 -27.11 -9.63
N ALA A 133 3.16 -26.40 -10.60
CA ALA A 133 4.59 -26.49 -10.87
C ALA A 133 5.36 -25.97 -9.64
N ALA A 134 6.45 -26.65 -9.26
CA ALA A 134 7.29 -26.22 -8.14
C ALA A 134 8.33 -25.21 -8.62
N PHE A 135 8.10 -23.92 -8.35
CA PHE A 135 9.11 -22.88 -8.52
C PHE A 135 9.07 -21.91 -7.35
N ALA A 136 10.21 -21.25 -7.11
CA ALA A 136 10.36 -20.27 -6.04
C ALA A 136 9.73 -18.92 -6.45
N VAL A 137 9.01 -18.31 -5.53
CA VAL A 137 8.38 -16.99 -5.68
C VAL A 137 8.98 -16.08 -4.62
N ARG A 138 9.64 -15.00 -5.06
CA ARG A 138 10.09 -13.94 -4.16
C ARG A 138 8.94 -12.98 -3.86
N GLY A 139 8.74 -12.63 -2.60
CA GLY A 139 7.58 -11.90 -2.12
C GLY A 139 6.29 -12.71 -2.30
N GLY A 140 6.24 -13.91 -1.73
CA GLY A 140 5.12 -14.83 -1.82
C GLY A 140 3.79 -14.21 -1.34
N ASP A 141 3.83 -13.47 -0.23
CA ASP A 141 2.65 -12.76 0.30
C ASP A 141 2.17 -11.68 -0.69
N ALA A 142 3.08 -10.95 -1.35
CA ALA A 142 2.73 -9.97 -2.37
C ALA A 142 2.14 -10.64 -3.62
N ALA A 143 2.68 -11.78 -4.06
CA ALA A 143 2.11 -12.56 -5.15
C ALA A 143 0.71 -13.09 -4.80
N ALA A 144 0.49 -13.57 -3.59
CA ALA A 144 -0.82 -14.01 -3.11
C ALA A 144 -1.83 -12.85 -3.09
N LEU A 145 -1.41 -11.66 -2.65
CA LEU A 145 -2.22 -10.45 -2.66
C LEU A 145 -2.68 -10.06 -4.08
N VAL A 146 -1.82 -10.21 -5.08
CA VAL A 146 -2.23 -10.02 -6.49
C VAL A 146 -3.35 -10.99 -6.86
N LEU A 147 -3.20 -12.29 -6.56
CA LEU A 147 -4.21 -13.29 -6.89
C LEU A 147 -5.55 -13.03 -6.18
N VAL A 148 -5.52 -12.63 -4.91
CA VAL A 148 -6.72 -12.21 -4.16
C VAL A 148 -7.41 -11.05 -4.86
N GLN A 149 -6.66 -10.03 -5.27
CA GLN A 149 -7.25 -8.87 -5.94
C GLN A 149 -7.85 -9.23 -7.31
N LEU A 150 -7.20 -10.12 -8.06
CA LEU A 150 -7.72 -10.63 -9.33
C LEU A 150 -9.03 -11.40 -9.13
N ALA A 151 -9.10 -12.27 -8.12
CA ALA A 151 -10.31 -13.02 -7.79
C ALA A 151 -11.45 -12.11 -7.31
N ALA A 152 -11.17 -11.18 -6.40
CA ALA A 152 -12.16 -10.21 -5.92
C ALA A 152 -12.72 -9.34 -7.07
N ASN A 153 -11.87 -8.98 -8.04
CA ASN A 153 -12.32 -8.27 -9.25
C ASN A 153 -13.19 -9.15 -10.15
N ALA A 154 -12.90 -10.45 -10.27
CA ALA A 154 -13.72 -11.40 -11.01
C ALA A 154 -15.13 -11.52 -10.38
N GLU A 155 -15.23 -11.62 -9.05
CA GLU A 155 -16.51 -11.61 -8.35
C GLU A 155 -17.28 -10.30 -8.59
N ARG A 156 -16.64 -9.16 -8.32
CA ARG A 156 -17.31 -7.84 -8.36
C ARG A 156 -17.72 -7.41 -9.75
N HIS A 157 -16.88 -7.65 -10.75
CA HIS A 157 -17.05 -7.08 -12.09
C HIS A 157 -17.49 -8.10 -13.14
N SER A 158 -17.33 -9.40 -12.87
CA SER A 158 -17.78 -10.49 -13.76
C SER A 158 -18.84 -11.39 -13.14
N ALA A 159 -19.29 -11.09 -11.91
CA ALA A 159 -20.23 -11.92 -11.15
C ALA A 159 -19.79 -13.40 -11.04
N ALA A 160 -18.47 -13.64 -11.02
CA ALA A 160 -17.93 -14.97 -10.88
C ALA A 160 -18.42 -15.60 -9.56
N ARG A 161 -18.73 -16.89 -9.60
CA ARG A 161 -19.07 -17.71 -8.42
C ARG A 161 -17.97 -18.69 -8.06
N GLU A 162 -17.10 -18.96 -9.01
CA GLU A 162 -15.97 -19.84 -8.87
C GLU A 162 -14.75 -19.24 -9.56
N VAL A 163 -13.58 -19.52 -9.00
CA VAL A 163 -12.28 -19.23 -9.62
C VAL A 163 -11.38 -20.45 -9.51
N THR A 164 -10.52 -20.63 -10.50
CA THR A 164 -9.45 -21.62 -10.50
C THR A 164 -8.11 -20.91 -10.40
N LEU A 165 -7.31 -21.29 -9.42
CA LEU A 165 -5.92 -20.87 -9.25
C LEU A 165 -5.01 -21.94 -9.83
N ALA A 166 -4.07 -21.54 -10.68
CA ALA A 166 -3.11 -22.44 -11.30
C ALA A 166 -1.73 -21.80 -11.41
N SER A 167 -0.69 -22.63 -11.50
CA SER A 167 0.67 -22.17 -11.78
C SER A 167 1.20 -22.78 -13.07
N GLY A 168 1.86 -21.94 -13.86
CA GLY A 168 2.68 -22.33 -15.01
C GLY A 168 4.16 -22.42 -14.64
N ARG A 169 5.03 -22.32 -15.64
CA ARG A 169 6.49 -22.40 -15.44
C ARG A 169 7.04 -21.26 -14.56
N ASP A 170 6.58 -20.04 -14.81
CA ASP A 170 7.01 -18.80 -14.14
C ASP A 170 5.83 -17.84 -13.96
N ALA A 171 4.62 -18.38 -13.84
CA ALA A 171 3.41 -17.57 -13.78
C ALA A 171 2.38 -18.18 -12.85
N LEU A 172 1.56 -17.33 -12.27
CA LEU A 172 0.39 -17.67 -11.47
C LEU A 172 -0.84 -17.09 -12.15
N SER A 173 -1.96 -17.82 -12.16
CA SER A 173 -3.17 -17.39 -12.86
C SER A 173 -4.42 -17.55 -12.01
N VAL A 174 -5.38 -16.66 -12.27
CA VAL A 174 -6.74 -16.75 -11.76
C VAL A 174 -7.66 -16.84 -12.98
N SER A 175 -8.44 -17.91 -13.07
CA SER A 175 -9.35 -18.16 -14.19
C SER A 175 -10.79 -18.31 -13.70
N TRP A 176 -11.75 -17.78 -14.45
CA TRP A 176 -13.19 -17.90 -14.16
C TRP A 176 -14.02 -17.96 -15.44
N ARG A 177 -15.27 -18.39 -15.31
CA ARG A 177 -16.25 -18.33 -16.41
C ARG A 177 -16.71 -16.89 -16.63
N GLY A 178 -16.67 -16.41 -17.87
CA GLY A 178 -17.16 -15.06 -18.17
C GLY A 178 -17.20 -14.72 -19.66
N ASP A 179 -17.96 -13.69 -19.99
CA ASP A 179 -18.08 -13.17 -21.35
C ASP A 179 -16.93 -12.19 -21.70
N THR A 180 -16.43 -12.31 -22.93
CA THR A 180 -15.28 -11.56 -23.46
C THR A 180 -15.59 -10.09 -23.82
N ALA A 181 -16.83 -9.64 -23.59
CA ALA A 181 -17.34 -8.36 -24.09
C ALA A 181 -16.77 -7.11 -23.36
N GLY A 182 -15.97 -7.27 -22.31
CA GLY A 182 -15.35 -6.16 -21.59
C GLY A 182 -13.94 -5.82 -22.10
N ARG A 183 -13.71 -4.58 -22.54
CA ARG A 183 -12.35 -4.02 -22.58
C ARG A 183 -11.93 -3.69 -21.15
N TYR A 184 -10.87 -4.35 -20.67
CA TYR A 184 -10.26 -4.09 -19.38
C TYR A 184 -9.02 -3.22 -19.58
N THR A 185 -9.09 -1.93 -19.25
CA THR A 185 -7.92 -1.05 -19.31
C THR A 185 -7.22 -1.05 -17.96
N THR A 186 -5.97 -1.48 -17.95
CA THR A 186 -5.14 -1.48 -16.75
C THR A 186 -4.12 -0.35 -16.87
N ALA A 187 -4.20 0.64 -15.99
CA ALA A 187 -3.29 1.77 -15.94
C ALA A 187 -2.78 1.99 -14.52
N ARG A 188 -1.55 2.50 -14.38
CA ARG A 188 -0.99 2.91 -13.10
C ARG A 188 -1.75 4.09 -12.55
N ARG A 189 -2.15 5.04 -13.39
CA ARG A 189 -3.00 6.17 -13.01
C ARG A 189 -4.44 5.74 -12.74
N HIS A 190 -5.04 6.21 -11.65
CA HIS A 190 -6.44 5.91 -11.31
C HIS A 190 -7.41 6.32 -12.42
N ASP A 191 -7.26 7.55 -12.94
CA ASP A 191 -8.19 8.15 -13.92
C ASP A 191 -8.19 7.46 -15.28
N ASP A 192 -7.13 6.70 -15.58
CA ASP A 192 -6.93 6.02 -16.86
C ASP A 192 -7.40 4.55 -16.82
N ARG A 193 -7.95 4.08 -15.68
CA ARG A 193 -8.47 2.71 -15.51
C ARG A 193 -9.90 2.59 -16.02
N ALA A 194 -10.22 1.46 -16.64
CA ALA A 194 -11.59 1.14 -17.04
C ALA A 194 -12.02 -0.23 -16.49
N ARG A 195 -13.17 -0.24 -15.78
CA ARG A 195 -13.88 -1.42 -15.24
C ARG A 195 -13.16 -2.28 -14.20
N TRP A 196 -11.83 -2.28 -14.12
CA TRP A 196 -11.04 -3.11 -13.21
C TRP A 196 -10.09 -2.27 -12.35
N GLY A 197 -10.27 -2.34 -11.03
CA GLY A 197 -9.35 -1.76 -10.05
C GLY A 197 -8.06 -2.60 -9.97
N MET A 198 -7.09 -2.33 -10.84
CA MET A 198 -5.78 -3.03 -10.84
C MET A 198 -4.67 -2.28 -10.10
N GLY A 199 -4.98 -1.13 -9.50
CA GLY A 199 -3.99 -0.29 -8.84
C GLY A 199 -3.17 -1.07 -7.82
N PHE A 200 -3.84 -1.71 -6.86
CA PHE A 200 -3.15 -2.43 -5.78
C PHE A 200 -2.40 -3.67 -6.29
N ALA A 201 -3.02 -4.46 -7.18
CA ALA A 201 -2.37 -5.61 -7.82
C ALA A 201 -1.08 -5.21 -8.57
N ARG A 202 -1.07 -4.03 -9.21
CA ARG A 202 0.14 -3.51 -9.88
C ARG A 202 1.22 -3.11 -8.87
N ILE A 203 0.89 -2.44 -7.76
CA ILE A 203 1.88 -2.14 -6.70
C ILE A 203 2.52 -3.42 -6.18
N ALA A 204 1.69 -4.40 -5.84
CA ALA A 204 2.18 -5.68 -5.33
C ALA A 204 3.08 -6.37 -6.36
N ALA A 205 2.68 -6.41 -7.63
CA ALA A 205 3.52 -6.96 -8.71
C ALA A 205 4.83 -6.17 -8.91
N ASP A 206 4.78 -4.83 -8.92
CA ASP A 206 5.97 -3.99 -9.06
C ASP A 206 6.98 -4.25 -7.97
N SER A 207 6.51 -4.39 -6.73
CA SER A 207 7.36 -4.62 -5.57
C SER A 207 8.14 -5.92 -5.65
N ILE A 208 7.70 -6.89 -6.46
CA ILE A 208 8.37 -8.18 -6.68
C ILE A 208 8.91 -8.32 -8.10
N ALA A 209 8.98 -7.22 -8.86
CA ALA A 209 9.38 -7.18 -10.27
C ALA A 209 8.61 -8.16 -11.18
N ALA A 210 7.32 -8.32 -10.89
CA ALA A 210 6.37 -9.13 -11.66
C ALA A 210 5.54 -8.27 -12.61
N VAL A 211 4.87 -8.92 -13.56
CA VAL A 211 3.99 -8.28 -14.54
C VAL A 211 2.59 -8.85 -14.40
N VAL A 212 1.60 -7.97 -14.27
CA VAL A 212 0.20 -8.38 -14.26
C VAL A 212 -0.40 -8.23 -15.65
N HIS A 213 -0.89 -9.33 -16.19
CA HIS A 213 -1.62 -9.40 -17.44
C HIS A 213 -3.11 -9.27 -17.17
N ALA A 214 -3.75 -8.34 -17.89
CA ALA A 214 -5.19 -8.14 -17.82
C ALA A 214 -5.96 -9.41 -18.24
N PRO A 215 -7.24 -9.53 -17.88
CA PRO A 215 -8.05 -10.68 -18.28
C PRO A 215 -8.04 -10.87 -19.79
N HIS A 216 -7.68 -12.07 -20.23
CA HIS A 216 -7.72 -12.47 -21.63
C HIS A 216 -8.61 -13.71 -21.81
N PRO A 217 -9.29 -13.84 -22.96
CA PRO A 217 -10.04 -15.04 -23.28
C PRO A 217 -9.13 -16.26 -23.32
N GLY A 218 -9.55 -17.31 -22.62
CA GLY A 218 -9.08 -18.68 -22.79
C GLY A 218 -10.09 -19.52 -23.56
N ASP A 219 -9.87 -20.83 -23.57
CA ASP A 219 -10.74 -21.78 -24.25
C ASP A 219 -12.11 -21.89 -23.56
N ASN A 220 -13.14 -22.24 -24.33
CA ASN A 220 -14.46 -22.64 -23.82
C ASN A 220 -15.16 -21.62 -22.90
N GLY A 221 -14.97 -20.31 -23.11
CA GLY A 221 -15.66 -19.27 -22.33
C GLY A 221 -15.04 -19.02 -20.95
N TRP A 222 -13.76 -19.37 -20.79
CA TRP A 222 -12.96 -18.96 -19.64
C TRP A 222 -12.26 -17.64 -19.90
N LEU A 223 -12.15 -16.82 -18.86
CA LEU A 223 -11.26 -15.67 -18.80
C LEU A 223 -10.14 -16.01 -17.83
N SER A 224 -8.93 -15.52 -18.11
CA SER A 224 -7.78 -15.70 -17.23
C SER A 224 -7.01 -14.39 -17.08
N ALA A 225 -6.64 -14.08 -15.85
CA ALA A 225 -5.67 -13.04 -15.54
C ALA A 225 -4.41 -13.68 -14.94
N MET A 226 -3.25 -13.14 -15.27
CA MET A 226 -1.97 -13.79 -14.97
C MET A 226 -0.99 -12.82 -14.29
N LEU A 227 -0.26 -13.34 -13.31
CA LEU A 227 0.93 -12.74 -12.72
C LEU A 227 2.16 -13.48 -13.26
N GLU A 228 2.93 -12.83 -14.11
CA GLU A 228 4.21 -13.34 -14.64
C GLU A 228 5.35 -12.91 -13.71
N LEU A 229 6.16 -13.88 -13.28
CA LEU A 229 7.27 -13.71 -12.34
C LEU A 229 8.61 -13.79 -13.10
N HIS A 230 9.72 -13.47 -12.40
CA HIS A 230 11.09 -13.58 -12.94
C HIS A 230 11.39 -12.77 -14.22
N VAL A 231 10.61 -11.72 -14.50
CA VAL A 231 10.78 -10.90 -15.71
C VAL A 231 12.12 -10.15 -15.71
N GLY A 232 12.70 -9.91 -14.53
CA GLY A 232 14.07 -9.40 -14.36
C GLY A 232 14.28 -7.97 -14.87
N ARG A 233 13.24 -7.13 -14.83
CA ARG A 233 13.23 -5.78 -15.42
C ARG A 233 12.71 -4.75 -14.41
N LEU A 234 13.20 -3.53 -14.53
CA LEU A 234 12.64 -2.38 -13.82
C LEU A 234 11.22 -2.10 -14.32
N SER A 235 10.25 -2.17 -13.43
CA SER A 235 8.83 -1.91 -13.71
C SER A 235 8.41 -0.45 -13.53
N LEU A 236 9.33 0.46 -13.22
CA LEU A 236 9.09 1.91 -13.25
C LEU A 236 8.92 2.40 -14.70
N PRO A 237 7.80 3.05 -15.07
CA PRO A 237 7.62 3.65 -16.40
C PRO A 237 8.53 4.87 -16.55
N LEU A 238 9.61 4.71 -17.31
CA LEU A 238 10.63 5.72 -17.50
C LEU A 238 11.05 5.76 -18.97
N ALA A 239 11.18 6.96 -19.51
CA ALA A 239 11.71 7.21 -20.83
C ALA A 239 12.73 8.35 -20.81
N VAL A 240 13.54 8.38 -21.86
CA VAL A 240 14.42 9.50 -22.17
C VAL A 240 14.06 9.99 -23.56
N ALA A 241 13.72 11.26 -23.62
CA ALA A 241 13.46 12.01 -24.83
C ALA A 241 14.73 12.71 -25.32
N ARG A 242 14.95 12.66 -26.65
CA ARG A 242 15.98 13.42 -27.35
C ARG A 242 15.45 13.82 -28.72
N ASN A 243 15.71 15.05 -29.16
CA ASN A 243 15.28 15.57 -30.46
C ASN A 243 13.77 15.36 -30.72
N HIS A 244 12.93 15.66 -29.73
CA HIS A 244 11.47 15.51 -29.77
C HIS A 244 10.94 14.08 -29.99
N ARG A 245 11.77 13.05 -29.75
CA ARG A 245 11.38 11.64 -29.84
C ARG A 245 11.81 10.87 -28.60
N ILE A 246 11.10 9.79 -28.30
CA ILE A 246 11.52 8.83 -27.28
C ILE A 246 12.77 8.11 -27.79
N HIS A 247 13.90 8.27 -27.10
CA HIS A 247 15.17 7.68 -27.48
C HIS A 247 15.36 6.29 -26.84
N ARG A 248 15.08 6.17 -25.55
CA ARG A 248 15.12 4.92 -24.78
C ARG A 248 14.01 4.90 -23.76
N ALA A 249 13.49 3.71 -23.44
CA ALA A 249 12.41 3.54 -22.47
C ALA A 249 12.51 2.20 -21.71
N THR A 250 11.90 2.13 -20.52
CA THR A 250 11.60 0.86 -19.84
C THR A 250 10.43 0.17 -20.53
N ARG A 251 10.25 -1.14 -20.30
CA ARG A 251 9.09 -1.86 -20.86
C ARG A 251 7.79 -1.34 -20.26
N ALA A 252 7.80 -1.03 -18.96
CA ALA A 252 6.68 -0.43 -18.26
C ALA A 252 6.25 0.92 -18.83
N TRP A 253 7.13 1.66 -19.51
CA TRP A 253 6.76 2.87 -20.23
C TRP A 253 5.84 2.57 -21.41
N ASP A 254 6.17 1.57 -22.22
CA ASP A 254 5.34 1.13 -23.34
C ASP A 254 4.00 0.58 -22.84
N GLU A 255 4.02 -0.26 -21.80
CA GLU A 255 2.80 -0.79 -21.18
C GLU A 255 1.86 0.31 -20.66
N GLU A 256 2.42 1.43 -20.20
CA GLU A 256 1.65 2.54 -19.63
C GLU A 256 1.22 3.58 -20.67
N THR A 257 2.03 3.81 -21.72
CA THR A 257 1.83 4.93 -22.66
C THR A 257 1.57 4.50 -24.10
N GLY A 258 1.82 3.23 -24.43
CA GLY A 258 1.86 2.71 -25.80
C GLY A 258 2.98 3.30 -26.68
N ALA A 259 3.93 4.05 -26.08
CA ALA A 259 4.95 4.77 -26.82
C ALA A 259 6.31 4.07 -26.76
N LEU A 260 6.66 3.39 -27.86
CA LEU A 260 7.96 2.76 -28.05
C LEU A 260 9.09 3.77 -28.34
N PRO A 261 10.37 3.37 -28.16
CA PRO A 261 11.50 4.12 -28.71
C PRO A 261 11.31 4.43 -30.20
N GLY A 262 11.55 5.68 -30.58
CA GLY A 262 11.28 6.22 -31.90
C GLY A 262 9.95 6.99 -32.00
N THR A 263 9.02 6.82 -31.06
CA THR A 263 7.76 7.57 -31.07
C THR A 263 7.99 9.07 -30.87
N PRO A 264 7.34 9.96 -31.65
CA PRO A 264 7.37 11.41 -31.41
C PRO A 264 6.74 11.75 -30.04
N ILE A 265 7.35 12.68 -29.30
CA ILE A 265 6.82 13.12 -27.99
C ILE A 265 5.43 13.76 -28.15
N SER A 266 5.14 14.33 -29.31
CA SER A 266 3.83 14.89 -29.65
C SER A 266 2.69 13.87 -29.65
N ALA A 267 2.99 12.57 -29.72
CA ALA A 267 2.00 11.50 -29.62
C ALA A 267 1.63 11.18 -28.16
N LEU A 268 2.39 11.71 -27.19
CA LEU A 268 2.13 11.55 -25.76
C LEU A 268 1.26 12.70 -25.26
N PRO A 269 0.14 12.43 -24.58
CA PRO A 269 -0.64 13.46 -23.90
C PRO A 269 0.25 14.26 -22.93
N GLY A 270 0.35 15.58 -23.13
CA GLY A 270 1.17 16.47 -22.29
C GLY A 270 2.69 16.33 -22.46
N GLY A 271 3.17 15.51 -23.40
CA GLY A 271 4.60 15.23 -23.55
C GLY A 271 5.43 16.44 -23.99
N ILE A 272 4.90 17.24 -24.93
CA ILE A 272 5.60 18.45 -25.40
C ILE A 272 5.71 19.46 -24.27
N GLU A 273 4.61 19.68 -23.56
CA GLU A 273 4.50 20.65 -22.47
C GLU A 273 5.39 20.25 -21.30
N ALA A 274 5.43 18.95 -20.94
CA ALA A 274 6.33 18.42 -19.92
C ALA A 274 7.80 18.64 -20.30
N CYS A 275 8.20 18.32 -21.54
CA CYS A 275 9.56 18.55 -22.01
C CYS A 275 9.92 20.04 -22.06
N ALA A 276 9.03 20.88 -22.58
CA ALA A 276 9.25 22.31 -22.67
C ALA A 276 9.37 22.95 -21.27
N ALA A 277 8.55 22.51 -20.32
CA ALA A 277 8.61 22.99 -18.95
C ALA A 277 9.91 22.55 -18.24
N ALA A 278 10.33 21.30 -18.42
CA ALA A 278 11.61 20.82 -17.91
C ALA A 278 12.81 21.56 -18.53
N MET A 279 12.78 21.89 -19.82
CA MET A 279 13.83 22.68 -20.48
C MET A 279 13.90 24.13 -19.98
N ARG A 280 12.78 24.70 -19.51
CA ARG A 280 12.76 26.03 -18.88
C ARG A 280 13.34 26.03 -17.47
N MET A 281 13.32 24.90 -16.78
CA MET A 281 13.87 24.71 -15.44
C MET A 281 14.80 23.49 -15.43
N PRO A 282 15.98 23.56 -16.07
CA PRO A 282 16.92 22.45 -16.10
C PRO A 282 17.24 21.95 -14.70
N GLU A 283 17.47 20.65 -14.57
CA GLU A 283 17.75 19.94 -13.31
C GLU A 283 16.60 19.92 -12.28
N ALA A 284 15.58 20.76 -12.41
CA ALA A 284 14.39 20.73 -11.56
C ALA A 284 13.44 19.59 -11.96
N LEU A 285 12.73 19.04 -10.98
CA LEU A 285 11.58 18.17 -11.20
C LEU A 285 10.38 19.02 -11.60
N VAL A 286 9.81 18.75 -12.77
CA VAL A 286 8.58 19.39 -13.24
C VAL A 286 7.46 18.35 -13.36
N ARG A 287 6.24 18.70 -12.95
CA ARG A 287 5.04 17.87 -13.11
C ARG A 287 4.10 18.51 -14.13
N HIS A 288 3.61 17.73 -15.09
CA HIS A 288 2.65 18.21 -16.08
C HIS A 288 1.78 17.06 -16.62
N ASN A 289 0.46 17.19 -16.55
CA ASN A 289 -0.52 16.23 -17.07
C ASN A 289 -0.26 14.76 -16.68
N GLY A 290 0.16 14.52 -15.42
CA GLY A 290 0.47 13.18 -14.92
C GLY A 290 1.84 12.63 -15.33
N LEU A 291 2.66 13.42 -16.04
CA LEU A 291 4.07 13.14 -16.28
C LEU A 291 4.95 13.93 -15.32
N THR A 292 6.08 13.33 -14.97
CA THR A 292 7.20 14.03 -14.35
C THR A 292 8.35 14.11 -15.33
N ALA A 293 9.03 15.26 -15.37
CA ALA A 293 10.08 15.53 -16.33
C ALA A 293 11.27 16.24 -15.68
N ARG A 294 12.47 15.91 -16.14
CA ARG A 294 13.72 16.62 -15.80
C ARG A 294 14.60 16.71 -17.03
N ALA A 295 14.99 17.92 -17.41
CA ALA A 295 15.93 18.15 -18.49
C ALA A 295 17.35 18.15 -17.93
N MET A 296 18.24 17.38 -18.57
CA MET A 296 19.67 17.31 -18.26
C MET A 296 20.43 17.26 -19.58
N ASP A 297 21.41 18.14 -19.77
CA ASP A 297 22.21 18.19 -21.00
C ASP A 297 21.31 18.33 -22.26
N SER A 298 21.40 17.38 -23.20
CA SER A 298 20.60 17.30 -24.44
C SER A 298 19.42 16.32 -24.36
N GLU A 299 19.13 15.82 -23.15
CA GLU A 299 18.09 14.82 -22.90
C GLU A 299 17.04 15.32 -21.92
N THR A 300 15.82 14.79 -22.04
CA THR A 300 14.78 14.98 -21.03
C THR A 300 14.34 13.62 -20.54
N PHE A 301 14.54 13.36 -19.25
CA PHE A 301 13.96 12.20 -18.59
C PHE A 301 12.48 12.46 -18.35
N LEU A 302 11.66 11.45 -18.65
CA LEU A 302 10.22 11.45 -18.45
C LEU A 302 9.85 10.22 -17.62
N ALA A 303 9.00 10.37 -16.62
CA ALA A 303 8.42 9.24 -15.90
C ALA A 303 6.92 9.44 -15.69
N VAL A 304 6.19 8.32 -15.68
CA VAL A 304 4.86 8.28 -15.06
C VAL A 304 5.11 7.99 -13.57
N PRO A 305 4.86 8.95 -12.67
CA PRO A 305 5.07 8.71 -11.24
C PRO A 305 4.10 7.61 -10.77
N PRO A 306 4.42 6.89 -9.68
CA PRO A 306 3.40 6.12 -8.98
C PRO A 306 2.24 7.06 -8.57
N ASP A 307 1.03 6.51 -8.43
CA ASP A 307 -0.14 7.28 -7.94
C ASP A 307 0.16 7.92 -6.59
N ASP A 308 -0.63 8.93 -6.23
CA ASP A 308 -0.68 9.39 -4.85
C ASP A 308 -1.08 8.21 -3.94
N VAL A 309 -0.10 7.72 -3.19
CA VAL A 309 -0.25 6.55 -2.35
C VAL A 309 -0.94 6.92 -1.02
N ALA A 310 -1.15 8.22 -0.72
CA ALA A 310 -1.95 8.62 0.43
C ALA A 310 -3.40 8.14 0.30
N ASP A 311 -4.02 8.32 -0.87
CA ASP A 311 -5.38 7.85 -1.17
C ASP A 311 -5.47 6.33 -1.05
N ARG A 312 -4.44 5.62 -1.52
CA ARG A 312 -4.43 4.15 -1.45
C ARG A 312 -4.08 3.62 -0.07
N ALA A 313 -3.24 4.32 0.69
CA ALA A 313 -2.98 4.00 2.07
C ALA A 313 -4.27 4.16 2.88
N ARG A 314 -5.08 5.19 2.59
CA ARG A 314 -6.45 5.31 3.11
C ARG A 314 -7.31 4.13 2.69
N ASP A 315 -7.35 3.74 1.41
CA ASP A 315 -8.12 2.58 0.96
C ASP A 315 -7.71 1.27 1.68
N VAL A 316 -6.41 1.05 1.93
CA VAL A 316 -5.92 -0.12 2.66
C VAL A 316 -6.30 -0.06 4.14
N ILE A 317 -6.25 1.12 4.76
CA ILE A 317 -6.65 1.33 6.16
C ILE A 317 -8.17 1.18 6.31
N ASP A 318 -8.94 1.72 5.38
CA ASP A 318 -10.38 1.52 5.29
C ASP A 318 -10.67 0.03 5.05
N GLY A 319 -9.91 -0.63 4.17
CA GLY A 319 -9.96 -2.08 3.97
C GLY A 319 -9.73 -2.84 5.26
N LEU A 320 -8.69 -2.54 6.02
CA LEU A 320 -8.43 -3.11 7.36
C LEU A 320 -9.60 -2.88 8.32
N THR A 321 -10.21 -1.70 8.26
CA THR A 321 -11.34 -1.32 9.10
C THR A 321 -12.64 -2.01 8.66
N HIS A 322 -12.78 -2.41 7.40
CA HIS A 322 -13.91 -3.23 6.94
C HIS A 322 -13.65 -4.73 7.08
N GLU A 323 -12.38 -5.12 7.14
CA GLU A 323 -11.89 -6.49 7.28
C GLU A 323 -11.63 -6.88 8.75
N TRP A 324 -12.27 -6.21 9.73
CA TRP A 324 -12.14 -6.54 11.17
C TRP A 324 -12.35 -8.04 11.46
N ALA A 325 -13.20 -8.71 10.69
CA ALA A 325 -13.41 -10.15 10.75
C ALA A 325 -12.10 -10.97 10.66
N LEU A 326 -11.08 -10.46 9.99
CA LEU A 326 -9.79 -11.13 9.82
C LEU A 326 -8.91 -11.08 11.08
N VAL A 327 -9.17 -10.13 11.98
CA VAL A 327 -8.46 -9.98 13.26
C VAL A 327 -9.35 -10.27 14.47
N ASP A 328 -10.59 -10.73 14.27
CA ASP A 328 -11.53 -11.05 15.36
C ASP A 328 -10.99 -12.09 16.34
N ASN A 329 -10.19 -13.04 15.85
CA ASN A 329 -9.56 -14.09 16.65
C ASN A 329 -8.27 -13.64 17.36
N VAL A 330 -7.85 -12.38 17.17
CA VAL A 330 -6.69 -11.82 17.88
C VAL A 330 -7.13 -11.47 19.31
N ALA A 331 -6.38 -11.93 20.31
CA ALA A 331 -6.67 -11.62 21.70
C ALA A 331 -6.41 -10.14 22.04
N GLU A 332 -7.13 -9.61 23.03
CA GLU A 332 -6.83 -8.29 23.60
C GLU A 332 -5.52 -8.32 24.40
N PRO A 333 -4.79 -7.19 24.51
CA PRO A 333 -5.11 -5.87 23.97
C PRO A 333 -4.77 -5.70 22.48
N ARG A 334 -4.09 -6.68 21.88
CA ARG A 334 -3.48 -6.52 20.55
C ARG A 334 -4.50 -6.19 19.46
N ARG A 335 -5.67 -6.84 19.48
CA ARG A 335 -6.76 -6.52 18.54
C ARG A 335 -7.14 -5.04 18.59
N SER A 336 -7.36 -4.50 19.78
CA SER A 336 -7.67 -3.08 19.95
C SER A 336 -6.48 -2.16 19.64
N ARG A 337 -5.23 -2.59 19.88
CA ARG A 337 -4.04 -1.82 19.47
C ARG A 337 -3.96 -1.69 17.95
N ILE A 338 -4.21 -2.76 17.20
CA ILE A 338 -4.27 -2.75 15.73
C ILE A 338 -5.34 -1.76 15.26
N ASN A 339 -6.54 -1.79 15.86
CA ASN A 339 -7.61 -0.82 15.58
C ASN A 339 -7.21 0.62 15.85
N ALA A 340 -6.70 0.89 17.03
CA ALA A 340 -6.29 2.23 17.42
C ALA A 340 -5.21 2.80 16.49
N LEU A 341 -4.18 2.01 16.17
CA LEU A 341 -3.08 2.44 15.31
C LEU A 341 -3.52 2.64 13.86
N ALA A 342 -4.41 1.78 13.33
CA ALA A 342 -4.98 1.95 12.00
C ALA A 342 -5.81 3.24 11.91
N GLN A 343 -6.66 3.51 12.92
CA GLN A 343 -7.45 4.75 12.98
C GLN A 343 -6.58 6.00 13.11
N LEU A 344 -5.54 5.98 13.94
CA LEU A 344 -4.60 7.10 14.09
C LEU A 344 -3.82 7.34 12.80
N LEU A 345 -3.36 6.29 12.13
CA LEU A 345 -2.68 6.41 10.84
C LEU A 345 -3.62 6.98 9.78
N GLY A 346 -4.86 6.48 9.70
CA GLY A 346 -5.90 7.02 8.82
C GLY A 346 -6.17 8.50 9.08
N PHE A 347 -6.25 8.89 10.36
CA PHE A 347 -6.45 10.28 10.76
C PHE A 347 -5.34 11.21 10.29
N VAL A 348 -4.06 10.80 10.45
CA VAL A 348 -2.92 11.58 9.95
C VAL A 348 -2.92 11.66 8.42
N LEU A 349 -3.48 10.67 7.74
CA LEU A 349 -3.68 10.67 6.28
C LEU A 349 -4.94 11.43 5.83
N GLY A 350 -5.67 12.07 6.76
CA GLY A 350 -6.82 12.92 6.46
C GLY A 350 -8.19 12.25 6.56
N ALA A 351 -8.27 11.00 7.02
CA ALA A 351 -9.54 10.35 7.33
C ALA A 351 -10.13 10.90 8.65
N PRO A 352 -11.46 10.90 8.83
CA PRO A 352 -12.06 11.25 10.12
C PRO A 352 -11.77 10.16 11.16
N ILE A 353 -11.53 10.56 12.41
CA ILE A 353 -11.46 9.60 13.52
C ILE A 353 -12.86 9.08 13.87
N GLN A 354 -12.99 7.78 14.12
CA GLN A 354 -14.30 7.20 14.43
C GLN A 354 -14.76 7.64 15.82
N ARG A 355 -16.07 7.91 15.92
CA ARG A 355 -16.75 8.25 17.17
C ARG A 355 -17.86 7.25 17.44
N VAL A 356 -18.06 6.94 18.72
CA VAL A 356 -19.12 6.04 19.18
C VAL A 356 -19.99 6.71 20.24
N PRO A 357 -21.27 6.30 20.39
CA PRO A 357 -22.14 6.82 21.44
C PRO A 357 -21.57 6.60 22.85
N ALA A 358 -21.83 7.53 23.77
CA ALA A 358 -21.20 7.52 25.10
C ALA A 358 -21.47 6.26 25.94
N ALA A 359 -22.66 5.66 25.81
CA ALA A 359 -22.99 4.40 26.48
C ALA A 359 -22.12 3.24 25.97
N ALA A 360 -21.98 3.12 24.64
CA ALA A 360 -21.11 2.13 24.00
C ALA A 360 -19.64 2.38 24.35
N TRP A 361 -19.24 3.66 24.38
CA TRP A 361 -17.90 4.06 24.78
C TRP A 361 -17.57 3.59 26.20
N SER A 362 -18.42 3.92 27.16
CA SER A 362 -18.22 3.62 28.59
C SER A 362 -18.19 2.12 28.85
N GLN A 363 -19.07 1.36 28.18
CA GLN A 363 -19.05 -0.10 28.26
C GLN A 363 -17.73 -0.66 27.73
N ARG A 364 -17.34 -0.27 26.52
CA ARG A 364 -16.15 -0.82 25.88
C ARG A 364 -14.86 -0.41 26.58
N MET A 365 -14.75 0.81 27.11
CA MET A 365 -13.60 1.22 27.92
C MET A 365 -13.43 0.38 29.18
N ARG A 366 -14.53 -0.02 29.84
CA ARG A 366 -14.48 -0.92 30.99
C ARG A 366 -13.95 -2.30 30.60
N GLU A 367 -14.35 -2.83 29.44
CA GLU A 367 -13.82 -4.09 28.90
C GLU A 367 -12.33 -4.01 28.56
N LEU A 368 -11.86 -2.84 28.10
CA LEU A 368 -10.47 -2.62 27.70
C LEU A 368 -9.53 -2.24 28.85
N ALA A 369 -10.07 -1.82 30.00
CA ALA A 369 -9.27 -1.36 31.14
C ALA A 369 -8.28 -2.41 31.63
N GLN A 370 -8.72 -3.67 31.80
CA GLN A 370 -7.83 -4.75 32.22
C GLN A 370 -6.83 -5.15 31.12
N PRO A 371 -7.24 -5.44 29.87
CA PRO A 371 -6.29 -5.77 28.80
C PRO A 371 -5.19 -4.73 28.56
N PHE A 372 -5.52 -3.45 28.65
CA PHE A 372 -4.55 -2.35 28.52
C PHE A 372 -3.83 -2.00 29.82
N ALA A 373 -4.13 -2.69 30.92
CA ALA A 373 -3.60 -2.41 32.26
C ALA A 373 -3.73 -0.93 32.67
N LEU A 374 -4.88 -0.32 32.38
CA LEU A 374 -5.15 1.08 32.69
C LEU A 374 -5.15 1.30 34.20
N ARG A 375 -4.32 2.25 34.65
CA ARG A 375 -4.15 2.59 36.08
C ARG A 375 -5.07 3.71 36.57
N MET A 376 -5.85 4.28 35.66
CA MET A 376 -6.73 5.41 35.90
C MET A 376 -8.20 4.95 35.92
N PRO A 377 -9.07 5.62 36.69
CA PRO A 377 -10.50 5.34 36.66
C PRO A 377 -11.09 5.68 35.29
N ILE A 378 -12.02 4.85 34.82
CA ILE A 378 -12.82 5.15 33.62
C ILE A 378 -14.00 6.02 34.05
N PRO A 379 -14.14 7.25 33.52
CA PRO A 379 -15.22 8.14 33.92
C PRO A 379 -16.56 7.66 33.38
N GLU A 380 -17.64 8.00 34.09
CA GLU A 380 -18.98 7.98 33.50
C GLU A 380 -19.13 9.19 32.59
N PHE A 381 -19.24 8.94 31.28
CA PHE A 381 -19.35 9.99 30.27
C PHE A 381 -20.80 10.11 29.79
N ALA A 382 -21.41 11.29 29.98
CA ALA A 382 -22.80 11.57 29.65
C ALA A 382 -22.99 12.39 28.36
N GLY A 383 -21.93 12.66 27.59
CA GLY A 383 -22.02 13.38 26.32
C GLY A 383 -22.64 12.56 25.18
N LEU A 384 -22.73 13.14 23.98
CA LEU A 384 -23.33 12.47 22.82
C LEU A 384 -22.49 11.29 22.31
N GLY A 385 -21.16 11.40 22.39
CA GLY A 385 -20.25 10.37 21.93
C GLY A 385 -18.80 10.78 22.09
N ALA A 386 -17.89 9.84 21.96
CA ALA A 386 -16.46 10.07 22.10
C ALA A 386 -15.69 9.30 21.01
N THR A 387 -14.43 9.65 20.83
CA THR A 387 -13.46 8.91 20.02
C THR A 387 -13.48 7.43 20.39
N ASP A 388 -13.25 6.57 19.39
CA ASP A 388 -13.26 5.12 19.56
C ASP A 388 -12.50 4.64 20.82
N PRO A 389 -13.11 3.77 21.64
CA PRO A 389 -12.53 3.27 22.89
C PRO A 389 -11.16 2.63 22.74
N ALA A 390 -10.86 1.98 21.61
CA ALA A 390 -9.56 1.39 21.37
C ALA A 390 -8.47 2.47 21.25
N VAL A 391 -8.77 3.58 20.55
CA VAL A 391 -7.88 4.75 20.47
C VAL A 391 -7.70 5.36 21.86
N CYS A 392 -8.79 5.58 22.60
CA CYS A 392 -8.73 6.13 23.96
C CYS A 392 -7.93 5.24 24.92
N ALA A 393 -8.12 3.92 24.88
CA ALA A 393 -7.39 2.97 25.72
C ALA A 393 -5.90 2.92 25.37
N LEU A 394 -5.55 2.96 24.08
CA LEU A 394 -4.15 3.04 23.64
C LEU A 394 -3.49 4.33 24.14
N LEU A 395 -4.12 5.49 23.93
CA LEU A 395 -3.61 6.78 24.42
C LEU A 395 -3.44 6.79 25.94
N ALA A 396 -4.44 6.28 26.66
CA ALA A 396 -4.42 6.20 28.11
C ALA A 396 -3.28 5.31 28.62
N ALA A 397 -3.05 4.17 27.98
CA ALA A 397 -1.97 3.25 28.35
C ALA A 397 -0.57 3.84 28.07
N GLU A 398 -0.35 4.41 26.89
CA GLU A 398 0.97 4.86 26.45
C GLU A 398 1.36 6.21 27.07
N ALA A 399 0.43 7.17 27.07
CA ALA A 399 0.71 8.56 27.42
C ALA A 399 -0.23 9.16 28.48
N GLY A 400 -1.34 8.53 28.82
CA GLY A 400 -2.36 9.10 29.72
C GLY A 400 -1.96 9.18 31.19
N GLU A 401 -2.41 10.25 31.86
CA GLU A 401 -2.35 10.46 33.31
C GLU A 401 -3.74 10.26 33.94
N THR A 402 -4.75 10.98 33.46
CA THR A 402 -6.13 10.88 33.93
C THR A 402 -7.13 11.28 32.85
N PHE A 403 -8.34 10.72 32.93
CA PHE A 403 -9.48 11.25 32.20
C PHE A 403 -10.13 12.40 32.97
N GLU A 404 -10.64 13.39 32.25
CA GLU A 404 -11.36 14.55 32.79
C GLU A 404 -12.67 14.73 32.03
N THR A 405 -13.73 15.06 32.76
CA THR A 405 -15.03 15.40 32.20
C THR A 405 -15.41 16.82 32.58
N ASP A 406 -15.90 17.58 31.61
CA ASP A 406 -16.48 18.91 31.82
C ASP A 406 -17.78 19.02 31.02
N GLY A 407 -18.91 18.89 31.71
CA GLY A 407 -20.23 18.76 31.11
C GLY A 407 -20.30 17.58 30.13
N GLU A 408 -20.52 17.88 28.85
CA GLU A 408 -20.58 16.91 27.75
C GLU A 408 -19.24 16.63 27.07
N SER A 409 -18.14 17.23 27.56
CA SER A 409 -16.80 17.06 26.99
C SER A 409 -16.00 16.02 27.78
N LEU A 410 -15.25 15.21 27.04
CA LEU A 410 -14.31 14.23 27.60
C LEU A 410 -12.89 14.58 27.14
N TRP A 411 -11.95 14.57 28.08
CA TRP A 411 -10.55 14.87 27.86
C TRP A 411 -9.66 13.78 28.44
N LEU A 412 -8.49 13.58 27.85
CA LEU A 412 -7.39 12.82 28.44
C LEU A 412 -6.23 13.77 28.70
N ARG A 413 -5.83 13.88 29.97
CA ARG A 413 -4.58 14.53 30.36
C ARG A 413 -3.41 13.59 30.11
N LEU A 414 -2.38 14.09 29.45
CA LEU A 414 -1.17 13.32 29.19
C LEU A 414 -0.12 13.52 30.28
N ARG A 415 0.70 12.49 30.50
CA ARG A 415 1.82 12.53 31.44
C ARG A 415 2.92 13.47 30.93
N GLY A 416 3.13 14.57 31.64
CA GLY A 416 4.23 15.52 31.41
C GLY A 416 3.97 16.50 30.26
N SER A 417 4.55 17.71 30.36
CA SER A 417 4.31 18.83 29.43
C SER A 417 5.12 18.80 28.12
N GLY A 418 5.66 17.64 27.72
CA GLY A 418 6.59 17.52 26.59
C GLY A 418 6.40 16.25 25.75
N VAL A 419 5.16 15.79 25.59
CA VAL A 419 4.87 14.50 24.95
C VAL A 419 5.27 14.50 23.47
N VAL A 420 6.34 13.75 23.16
CA VAL A 420 6.78 13.40 21.79
C VAL A 420 6.21 12.02 21.37
N ASP A 421 5.20 11.52 22.08
CA ASP A 421 4.64 10.19 21.82
C ASP A 421 3.95 10.15 20.45
N PRO A 422 4.39 9.28 19.51
CA PRO A 422 3.81 9.17 18.18
C PRO A 422 2.33 8.83 18.16
N VAL A 423 1.80 8.23 19.23
CA VAL A 423 0.37 7.89 19.39
C VAL A 423 -0.45 9.11 19.81
N ALA A 424 0.09 9.97 20.67
CA ALA A 424 -0.64 11.15 21.18
C ALA A 424 -0.50 12.38 20.27
N LEU A 425 0.64 12.53 19.59
CA LEU A 425 0.94 13.64 18.70
C LEU A 425 -0.10 13.93 17.61
N PRO A 426 -0.77 12.93 17.00
CA PRO A 426 -1.83 13.18 16.02
C PRO A 426 -3.02 13.95 16.60
N LEU A 427 -3.33 13.76 17.88
CA LEU A 427 -4.55 14.27 18.52
C LEU A 427 -4.28 15.45 19.47
N LEU A 428 -3.01 15.82 19.64
CA LEU A 428 -2.60 16.98 20.41
C LEU A 428 -2.94 18.27 19.66
N GLY A 429 -3.74 19.13 20.30
CA GLY A 429 -3.97 20.52 19.90
C GLY A 429 -2.82 21.44 20.32
N ASP A 430 -3.14 22.68 20.72
CA ASP A 430 -2.22 23.83 20.93
C ASP A 430 -1.18 23.71 22.08
N GLY A 431 -0.74 22.50 22.45
CA GLY A 431 0.38 22.28 23.37
C GLY A 431 0.03 22.26 24.86
N THR A 432 -1.25 22.10 25.22
CA THR A 432 -1.73 22.13 26.62
C THR A 432 -1.56 20.79 27.37
N GLY A 433 -1.12 19.72 26.69
CA GLY A 433 -1.05 18.37 27.27
C GLY A 433 -2.42 17.71 27.49
N LEU A 434 -3.48 18.27 26.91
CA LEU A 434 -4.85 17.75 26.93
C LEU A 434 -5.25 17.30 25.53
N VAL A 435 -5.82 16.09 25.43
CA VAL A 435 -6.41 15.55 24.20
C VAL A 435 -7.92 15.53 24.35
N ARG A 436 -8.63 16.17 23.41
CA ARG A 436 -10.09 16.13 23.37
C ARG A 436 -10.57 14.79 22.80
N LEU A 437 -11.43 14.10 23.53
CA LEU A 437 -12.00 12.81 23.15
C LEU A 437 -13.51 12.89 22.91
N GLY A 438 -14.22 13.84 23.53
CA GLY A 438 -15.68 14.00 23.49
C GLY A 438 -16.13 15.41 23.12
#